data_AF-A0A1G0G4Z7-F1
#
_entry.id   AF-A0A1G0G4Z7-F1
#
_cell.length_a   1.000
_cell.length_b   1.000
_cell.length_c   1.000
_cell.angle_alpha   90.00
_cell.angle_beta   90.00
_cell.angle_gamma   90.00
#
_symmetry.space_group_name_H-M   'P 1'
#
loop_
_entity.id
_entity.type
_entity.pdbx_description
1 polymer ?
#
loop_
_entity_poly.entity_id
_entity_poly.type
_entity_poly.pdbx_seq_one_letter_code
_entity_poly.pdbx_strand_id
1 'polypeptide(L)'
;MLGVLRDIELAATPTNWRLFMVRKADPAFLAFQTKIHSRDRFTCQFCGFQAKDHMETINLNGNYLENKKDNLVTACSLCAQCFFLEAIGKSDFGGGVLIYMPEMRQNELNALCHVIFAAIVYRLHTAKQAKDIYRNLRLRAQLIEEKVGEGLSNPAQFGQMLIEAGEQKKRPAIQDTIVKTFRLLPNISRCSAEIIAWAKAGIETVG
;
A
#
# COMPACT_ATOMS: atom_id res chain seq x y z
N MET A 1 -0.52 -22.30 -10.01
CA MET A 1 -0.93 -21.23 -10.93
C MET A 1 -0.95 -19.95 -10.10
N LEU A 2 -0.08 -18.98 -10.39
CA LEU A 2 -0.21 -17.65 -9.77
C LEU A 2 -1.56 -17.09 -10.28
N GLY A 3 -2.50 -16.85 -9.38
CA GLY A 3 -3.81 -16.31 -9.74
C GLY A 3 -3.67 -14.90 -10.33
N VAL A 4 -4.72 -14.44 -11.02
CA VAL A 4 -4.80 -13.06 -11.48
C VAL A 4 -4.64 -12.12 -10.28
N LEU A 5 -3.70 -11.18 -10.38
CA LEU A 5 -3.46 -10.18 -9.35
C LEU A 5 -4.71 -9.32 -9.13
N ARG A 6 -4.99 -9.02 -7.86
CA ARG A 6 -6.13 -8.21 -7.47
C ARG A 6 -5.82 -6.73 -7.65
N ASP A 7 -6.84 -5.97 -8.03
CA ASP A 7 -6.75 -4.51 -8.04
C ASP A 7 -6.85 -3.95 -6.62
N ILE A 8 -6.29 -2.75 -6.45
CA ILE A 8 -6.36 -1.99 -5.20
C ILE A 8 -7.19 -0.75 -5.48
N GLU A 9 -8.23 -0.57 -4.69
CA GLU A 9 -8.93 0.69 -4.54
C GLU A 9 -8.45 1.37 -3.26
N LEU A 10 -8.10 2.64 -3.35
CA LEU A 10 -7.70 3.41 -2.18
C LEU A 10 -8.91 3.57 -1.26
N ALA A 11 -8.76 3.17 0.00
CA ALA A 11 -9.85 3.19 0.96
C ALA A 11 -9.47 3.95 2.23
N ALA A 12 -10.48 4.56 2.82
CA ALA A 12 -10.42 5.15 4.14
C ALA A 12 -11.68 4.79 4.93
N THR A 13 -11.52 4.36 6.17
CA THR A 13 -12.66 4.03 7.04
C THR A 13 -12.37 4.43 8.49
N PRO A 14 -13.39 4.71 9.31
CA PRO A 14 -13.17 5.11 10.70
C PRO A 14 -12.48 4.05 11.57
N THR A 15 -12.71 2.75 11.31
CA THR A 15 -12.40 1.69 12.27
C THR A 15 -11.49 0.59 11.75
N ASN A 16 -11.38 0.38 10.43
CA ASN A 16 -10.68 -0.81 9.90
C ASN A 16 -9.21 -0.83 10.27
N TRP A 17 -8.52 0.32 10.27
CA TRP A 17 -7.11 0.36 10.66
C TRP A 17 -6.91 -0.11 12.12
N ARG A 18 -7.78 0.33 13.04
CA ARG A 18 -7.73 -0.11 14.44
C ARG A 18 -7.95 -1.62 14.55
N LEU A 19 -8.97 -2.16 13.86
CA LEU A 19 -9.26 -3.59 13.86
C LEU A 19 -8.10 -4.42 13.26
N PHE A 20 -7.52 -3.93 12.17
CA PHE A 20 -6.33 -4.50 11.55
C PHE A 20 -5.16 -4.56 12.53
N MET A 21 -4.87 -3.46 13.23
CA MET A 21 -3.77 -3.39 14.20
C MET A 21 -3.99 -4.29 15.41
N VAL A 22 -5.20 -4.32 15.98
CA VAL A 22 -5.55 -5.22 17.09
C VAL A 22 -5.35 -6.67 16.67
N ARG A 23 -5.84 -7.05 15.49
CA ARG A 23 -5.70 -8.40 14.96
C ARG A 23 -4.24 -8.76 14.66
N LYS A 24 -3.44 -7.81 14.18
CA LYS A 24 -1.99 -8.00 13.94
C LYS A 24 -1.22 -8.29 15.25
N ALA A 25 -1.74 -7.82 16.39
CA ALA A 25 -1.16 -8.08 17.71
C ALA A 25 -1.69 -9.38 18.37
N ASP A 26 -2.68 -10.05 17.79
CA ASP A 26 -3.30 -11.26 18.35
C ASP A 26 -2.45 -12.52 18.03
N PRO A 27 -1.92 -13.23 19.04
CA PRO A 27 -1.14 -14.45 18.83
C PRO A 27 -1.90 -15.56 18.09
N ALA A 28 -3.21 -15.70 18.32
CA ALA A 28 -4.02 -16.70 17.63
C ALA A 28 -4.13 -16.37 16.13
N PHE A 29 -4.24 -15.07 15.81
CA PHE A 29 -4.24 -14.62 14.43
C PHE A 29 -2.87 -14.80 13.77
N LEU A 30 -1.76 -14.54 14.45
CA LEU A 30 -0.42 -14.75 13.91
C LEU A 30 -0.19 -16.20 13.47
N ALA A 31 -0.65 -17.17 14.27
CA ALA A 31 -0.59 -18.59 13.89
C ALA A 31 -1.45 -18.91 12.65
N PHE A 32 -2.60 -18.24 12.50
CA PHE A 32 -3.47 -18.38 11.35
C PHE A 32 -2.91 -17.68 10.09
N GLN A 33 -2.31 -16.51 10.26
CA GLN A 33 -1.68 -15.70 9.21
C GLN A 33 -0.63 -16.50 8.44
N THR A 34 0.20 -17.29 9.12
CA THR A 34 1.20 -18.15 8.47
C THR A 34 0.56 -19.11 7.45
N LYS A 35 -0.66 -19.59 7.70
CA LYS A 35 -1.40 -20.46 6.76
C LYS A 35 -1.88 -19.67 5.54
N ILE A 36 -2.24 -18.40 5.70
CA ILE A 36 -2.62 -17.50 4.59
C ILE A 36 -1.40 -17.20 3.73
N HIS A 37 -0.28 -16.80 4.35
CA HIS A 37 0.97 -16.52 3.64
C HIS A 37 1.49 -17.75 2.89
N SER A 38 1.43 -18.93 3.52
CA SER A 38 1.83 -20.19 2.87
C SER A 38 0.93 -20.54 1.67
N ARG A 39 -0.39 -20.37 1.79
CA ARG A 39 -1.35 -20.57 0.68
C ARG A 39 -0.98 -19.69 -0.52
N ASP A 40 -0.66 -18.43 -0.24
CA ASP A 40 -0.32 -17.41 -1.24
C ASP A 40 1.15 -17.46 -1.66
N ARG A 41 1.91 -18.48 -1.19
CA ARG A 41 3.34 -18.65 -1.45
C ARG A 41 4.15 -17.40 -1.12
N PHE A 42 3.81 -16.75 -0.01
CA PHE A 42 4.45 -15.53 0.48
C PHE A 42 4.47 -14.40 -0.57
N THR A 43 3.50 -14.41 -1.49
CA THR A 43 3.39 -13.47 -2.60
C THR A 43 2.22 -12.53 -2.36
N CYS A 44 2.48 -11.23 -2.44
CA CYS A 44 1.46 -10.19 -2.41
C CYS A 44 0.44 -10.43 -3.53
N GLN A 45 -0.82 -10.63 -3.16
CA GLN A 45 -1.91 -10.92 -4.09
C GLN A 45 -2.36 -9.68 -4.90
N PHE A 46 -1.71 -8.54 -4.72
CA PHE A 46 -1.98 -7.30 -5.43
C PHE A 46 -0.87 -6.93 -6.41
N CYS A 47 0.36 -6.71 -5.95
CA CYS A 47 1.48 -6.30 -6.81
C CYS A 47 2.43 -7.44 -7.23
N GLY A 48 2.23 -8.66 -6.72
CA GLY A 48 3.09 -9.81 -7.02
C GLY A 48 4.45 -9.82 -6.31
N PHE A 49 4.74 -8.85 -5.44
CA PHE A 49 5.96 -8.86 -4.63
C PHE A 49 6.00 -10.08 -3.71
N GLN A 50 7.13 -10.78 -3.66
CA GLN A 50 7.30 -11.99 -2.86
C GLN A 50 8.41 -11.80 -1.83
N ALA A 51 8.10 -12.07 -0.56
CA ALA A 51 9.06 -12.08 0.54
C ALA A 51 8.55 -12.93 1.70
N LYS A 52 9.44 -13.58 2.45
CA LYS A 52 9.04 -14.39 3.62
C LYS A 52 8.65 -13.55 4.84
N ASP A 53 9.22 -12.35 4.96
CA ASP A 53 9.05 -11.46 6.10
C ASP A 53 8.34 -10.16 5.71
N HIS A 54 7.80 -9.47 6.72
CA HIS A 54 7.11 -8.18 6.56
C HIS A 54 5.93 -8.20 5.59
N MET A 55 5.25 -9.36 5.51
CA MET A 55 3.99 -9.51 4.79
C MET A 55 2.82 -9.25 5.73
N GLU A 56 1.77 -8.64 5.19
CA GLU A 56 0.53 -8.29 5.88
C GLU A 56 -0.62 -9.16 5.39
N THR A 57 -1.72 -9.17 6.14
CA THR A 57 -2.95 -9.88 5.76
C THR A 57 -4.11 -8.90 5.63
N ILE A 58 -4.78 -8.88 4.48
CA ILE A 58 -5.86 -7.93 4.16
C ILE A 58 -7.18 -8.68 3.95
N ASN A 59 -8.28 -8.07 4.38
CA ASN A 59 -9.64 -8.56 4.16
C ASN A 59 -10.16 -8.02 2.81
N LEU A 60 -10.51 -8.92 1.91
CA LEU A 60 -10.96 -8.58 0.55
C LEU A 60 -12.25 -7.77 0.55
N ASN A 61 -13.19 -8.11 1.43
CA ASN A 61 -14.46 -7.41 1.55
C ASN A 61 -14.38 -6.11 2.39
N GLY A 62 -13.20 -5.73 2.88
CA GLY A 62 -13.02 -4.57 3.75
C GLY A 62 -13.64 -4.71 5.14
N ASN A 63 -14.17 -5.88 5.52
CA ASN A 63 -14.72 -6.13 6.85
C ASN A 63 -13.71 -6.91 7.70
N TYR A 64 -13.01 -6.20 8.59
CA TYR A 64 -11.97 -6.75 9.47
C TYR A 64 -12.50 -7.57 10.65
N LEU A 65 -13.82 -7.64 10.82
CA LEU A 65 -14.48 -8.58 11.73
C LEU A 65 -14.63 -9.98 11.10
N GLU A 66 -14.57 -10.10 9.77
CA GLU A 66 -14.74 -11.36 9.06
C GLU A 66 -13.39 -11.99 8.66
N ASN A 67 -12.79 -12.75 9.58
CA ASN A 67 -11.45 -13.33 9.42
C ASN A 67 -11.47 -14.77 8.88
N LYS A 68 -12.26 -15.03 7.84
CA LYS A 68 -12.32 -16.34 7.17
C LYS A 68 -11.20 -16.47 6.13
N LYS A 69 -10.69 -17.69 5.93
CA LYS A 69 -9.53 -17.97 5.05
C LYS A 69 -9.71 -17.42 3.63
N ASP A 70 -10.90 -17.56 3.05
CA ASP A 70 -11.26 -17.09 1.71
C ASP A 70 -11.33 -15.56 1.58
N ASN A 71 -11.65 -14.86 2.66
CA ASN A 71 -11.65 -13.39 2.72
C ASN A 71 -10.25 -12.79 2.96
N LEU A 72 -9.30 -13.57 3.45
CA LEU A 72 -7.96 -13.08 3.77
C LEU A 72 -6.97 -13.35 2.65
N VAL A 73 -6.15 -12.35 2.34
CA VAL A 73 -5.06 -12.45 1.36
C VAL A 73 -3.76 -11.84 1.88
N THR A 74 -2.65 -12.35 1.36
CA THR A 74 -1.31 -11.85 1.62
C THR A 74 -1.05 -10.56 0.84
N ALA A 75 -0.50 -9.55 1.50
CA ALA A 75 -0.15 -8.26 0.90
C ALA A 75 1.25 -7.82 1.37
N CYS A 76 2.00 -7.11 0.53
CA CYS A 76 3.16 -6.38 1.02
C CYS A 76 2.71 -5.10 1.74
N SER A 77 3.60 -4.50 2.54
CA SER A 77 3.33 -3.23 3.24
C SER A 77 2.91 -2.10 2.30
N LEU A 78 3.49 -2.01 1.09
CA LEU A 78 3.14 -0.99 0.10
C LEU A 78 1.67 -1.08 -0.36
N CYS A 79 1.16 -2.31 -0.52
CA CYS A 79 -0.23 -2.55 -0.90
C CYS A 79 -1.18 -2.47 0.29
N ALA A 80 -0.77 -2.99 1.46
CA ALA A 80 -1.58 -3.01 2.67
C ALA A 80 -2.01 -1.61 3.12
N GLN A 81 -1.08 -0.63 3.10
CA GLN A 81 -1.39 0.73 3.53
C GLN A 81 -2.46 1.44 2.66
N CYS A 82 -2.68 0.98 1.42
CA CYS A 82 -3.65 1.58 0.50
C CYS A 82 -5.10 1.42 1.00
N PHE A 83 -5.36 0.48 1.91
CA PHE A 83 -6.68 0.22 2.49
C PHE A 83 -7.00 1.07 3.72
N PHE A 84 -6.06 1.92 4.15
CA PHE A 84 -6.13 2.69 5.39
C PHE A 84 -5.50 4.08 5.21
N LEU A 85 -5.93 4.83 4.19
CA LEU A 85 -5.34 6.13 3.87
C LEU A 85 -5.32 7.07 5.08
N GLU A 86 -6.39 7.09 5.89
CA GLU A 86 -6.55 7.92 7.08
C GLU A 86 -5.51 7.63 8.16
N ALA A 87 -4.85 6.47 8.10
CA ALA A 87 -3.88 6.02 9.09
C ALA A 87 -2.43 6.17 8.63
N ILE A 88 -2.18 6.52 7.37
CA ILE A 88 -0.83 6.64 6.84
C ILE A 88 -0.08 7.76 7.57
N GLY A 89 1.08 7.42 8.13
CA GLY A 89 1.89 8.34 8.93
C GLY A 89 1.43 8.51 10.38
N LYS A 90 0.36 7.84 10.82
CA LYS A 90 0.04 7.72 12.26
C LYS A 90 1.01 6.72 12.90
N SER A 91 1.72 7.16 13.93
CA SER A 91 2.81 6.41 14.54
C SER A 91 3.84 6.00 13.47
N ASP A 92 4.09 4.70 13.30
CA ASP A 92 5.01 4.15 12.30
C ASP A 92 4.28 3.44 11.14
N PHE A 93 2.96 3.63 11.00
CA PHE A 93 2.19 2.95 9.96
C PHE A 93 2.37 3.60 8.58
N GLY A 94 3.11 2.90 7.70
CA GLY A 94 3.24 3.25 6.29
C GLY A 94 3.86 4.62 6.03
N GLY A 95 3.63 5.13 4.83
CA GLY A 95 4.08 6.44 4.41
C GLY A 95 4.00 6.62 2.90
N GLY A 96 3.68 7.82 2.47
CA GLY A 96 3.56 8.13 1.06
C GLY A 96 2.96 9.51 0.82
N VAL A 97 2.70 9.78 -0.45
CA VAL A 97 1.98 10.96 -0.91
C VAL A 97 1.01 10.51 -2.01
N LEU A 98 -0.17 11.12 -2.07
CA LEU A 98 -1.07 10.90 -3.18
C LEU A 98 -0.54 11.63 -4.42
N ILE A 99 -0.64 10.99 -5.57
CA ILE A 99 -0.25 11.54 -6.87
C ILE A 99 -1.36 11.33 -7.89
N TYR A 100 -1.48 12.26 -8.84
CA TYR A 100 -2.34 12.08 -10.00
C TYR A 100 -1.65 11.14 -11.01
N MET A 101 -2.24 9.98 -11.29
CA MET A 101 -1.66 8.96 -12.17
C MET A 101 -2.74 8.04 -12.73
N PRO A 102 -3.49 8.48 -13.76
CA PRO A 102 -4.53 7.67 -14.41
C PRO A 102 -3.97 6.52 -15.26
N GLU A 103 -2.72 6.60 -15.71
CA GLU A 103 -2.14 5.69 -16.72
C GLU A 103 -1.68 4.34 -16.16
N MET A 104 -1.59 4.23 -14.83
CA MET A 104 -1.10 3.04 -14.14
C MET A 104 -2.00 2.72 -12.97
N ARG A 105 -2.25 1.44 -12.69
CA ARG A 105 -2.99 1.00 -11.51
C ARG A 105 -2.12 1.04 -10.25
N GLN A 106 -2.75 1.02 -9.08
CA GLN A 106 -2.02 1.10 -7.81
C GLN A 106 -1.10 -0.12 -7.57
N ASN A 107 -1.54 -1.32 -7.97
CA ASN A 107 -0.73 -2.53 -7.90
C ASN A 107 0.53 -2.46 -8.79
N GLU A 108 0.40 -1.92 -10.00
CA GLU A 108 1.52 -1.69 -10.93
C GLU A 108 2.51 -0.66 -10.38
N LEU A 109 2.01 0.46 -9.83
CA LEU A 109 2.86 1.46 -9.19
C LEU A 109 3.63 0.86 -8.01
N ASN A 110 2.96 0.07 -7.16
CA ASN A 110 3.60 -0.58 -6.02
C ASN A 110 4.66 -1.59 -6.47
N ALA A 111 4.40 -2.37 -7.51
CA ALA A 111 5.39 -3.29 -8.10
C ALA A 111 6.62 -2.53 -8.62
N LEU A 112 6.40 -1.43 -9.35
CA LEU A 112 7.48 -0.57 -9.83
C LEU A 112 8.27 0.05 -8.67
N CYS A 113 7.60 0.49 -7.61
CA CYS A 113 8.26 1.04 -6.43
C CYS A 113 9.16 0.03 -5.72
N HIS A 114 8.80 -1.26 -5.65
CA HIS A 114 9.71 -2.28 -5.13
C HIS A 114 11.04 -2.31 -5.91
N VAL A 115 10.99 -2.26 -7.24
CA VAL A 115 12.19 -2.26 -8.10
C VAL A 115 13.00 -0.97 -7.95
N ILE A 116 12.33 0.18 -7.98
CA ILE A 116 12.95 1.49 -7.78
C ILE A 116 13.66 1.55 -6.43
N PHE A 117 12.99 1.13 -5.36
CA PHE A 117 13.54 1.20 -4.02
C PHE A 117 14.71 0.24 -3.82
N ALA A 118 14.63 -0.97 -4.36
CA ALA A 118 15.76 -1.89 -4.39
C ALA A 118 16.98 -1.25 -5.08
N ALA A 119 16.80 -0.66 -6.27
CA ALA A 119 17.89 -0.01 -6.99
C ALA A 119 18.53 1.13 -6.17
N ILE A 120 17.72 1.93 -5.46
CA ILE A 120 18.18 3.05 -4.64
C ILE A 120 18.92 2.57 -3.39
N VAL A 121 18.35 1.63 -2.64
CA VAL A 121 18.87 1.14 -1.36
C VAL A 121 20.18 0.38 -1.57
N TYR A 122 20.27 -0.48 -2.59
CA TYR A 122 21.49 -1.24 -2.90
C TYR A 122 22.51 -0.44 -3.69
N ARG A 123 22.23 0.83 -4.02
CA ARG A 123 23.12 1.69 -4.80
C ARG A 123 23.57 1.02 -6.09
N LEU A 124 22.63 0.35 -6.77
CA LEU A 124 22.92 -0.27 -8.07
C LEU A 124 23.37 0.81 -9.06
N HIS A 125 23.97 0.39 -10.18
CA HIS A 125 24.40 1.32 -11.24
C HIS A 125 23.24 2.20 -11.78
N THR A 126 21.99 1.75 -11.64
CA THR A 126 20.76 2.47 -12.00
C THR A 126 20.18 3.36 -10.89
N ALA A 127 20.81 3.45 -9.71
CA ALA A 127 20.26 4.13 -8.54
C ALA A 127 19.97 5.61 -8.80
N LYS A 128 20.76 6.29 -9.64
CA LYS A 128 20.52 7.69 -10.02
C LYS A 128 19.23 7.83 -10.82
N GLN A 129 19.08 7.01 -11.86
CA GLN A 129 17.89 6.97 -12.72
C GLN A 129 16.64 6.61 -11.90
N ALA A 130 16.75 5.64 -10.99
CA ALA A 130 15.66 5.26 -10.09
C ALA A 130 15.22 6.43 -9.18
N LYS A 131 16.17 7.20 -8.63
CA LYS A 131 15.87 8.42 -7.85
C LYS A 131 15.16 9.46 -8.69
N ASP A 132 15.61 9.68 -9.92
CA ASP A 132 15.03 10.68 -10.82
C ASP A 132 13.61 10.30 -11.24
N ILE A 133 13.37 9.02 -11.58
CA ILE A 133 12.01 8.49 -11.84
C ILE A 133 11.11 8.70 -10.63
N TYR A 134 11.55 8.31 -9.43
CA TYR A 134 10.76 8.45 -8.21
C TYR A 134 10.44 9.91 -7.88
N ARG A 135 11.40 10.82 -8.06
CA ARG A 135 11.18 12.27 -7.88
C ARG A 135 10.15 12.80 -8.87
N ASN A 136 10.22 12.41 -10.13
CA ASN A 136 9.25 12.80 -11.15
C ASN A 136 7.84 12.29 -10.84
N LEU A 137 7.71 11.06 -10.34
CA LEU A 137 6.43 10.54 -9.85
C LEU A 137 5.91 11.40 -8.70
N ARG A 138 6.76 11.75 -7.74
CA ARG A 138 6.39 12.56 -6.57
C ARG A 138 5.91 13.97 -6.95
N LEU A 139 6.48 14.58 -8.01
CA LEU A 139 6.04 15.90 -8.48
C LEU A 139 4.56 15.93 -8.90
N ARG A 140 3.99 14.78 -9.29
CA ARG A 140 2.56 14.66 -9.63
C ARG A 140 1.61 14.83 -8.43
N ALA A 141 2.14 14.95 -7.21
CA ALA A 141 1.37 15.40 -6.04
C ALA A 141 0.84 16.83 -6.22
N GLN A 142 1.59 17.70 -6.90
CA GLN A 142 1.19 19.09 -7.16
C GLN A 142 -0.14 19.18 -7.91
N LEU A 143 -0.38 18.24 -8.83
CA LEU A 143 -1.64 18.16 -9.58
C LEU A 143 -2.85 17.83 -8.69
N ILE A 144 -2.64 17.17 -7.55
CA ILE A 144 -3.71 16.95 -6.57
C ILE A 144 -3.96 18.22 -5.80
N GLU A 145 -2.90 18.89 -5.34
CA GLU A 145 -3.01 20.16 -4.60
C GLU A 145 -3.75 21.22 -5.42
N GLU A 146 -3.42 21.33 -6.71
CA GLU A 146 -4.06 22.27 -7.64
C GLU A 146 -5.53 21.96 -7.92
N LYS A 147 -5.89 20.67 -8.03
CA LYS A 147 -7.24 20.25 -8.47
C LYS A 147 -8.21 20.01 -7.33
N VAL A 148 -7.72 19.61 -6.16
CA VAL A 148 -8.55 19.21 -5.02
C VAL A 148 -8.46 20.21 -3.89
N GLY A 149 -7.26 20.75 -3.64
CA GLY A 149 -7.02 21.72 -2.58
C GLY A 149 -5.72 21.43 -1.83
N GLU A 150 -5.18 22.49 -1.23
CA GLU A 150 -3.91 22.47 -0.49
C GLU A 150 -3.93 21.50 0.70
N GLY A 151 -2.87 20.71 0.84
CA GLY A 151 -2.71 19.64 1.82
C GLY A 151 -3.27 18.29 1.38
N LEU A 152 -4.11 18.24 0.35
CA LEU A 152 -4.85 17.01 0.00
C LEU A 152 -4.03 15.98 -0.78
N SER A 153 -2.76 16.26 -1.11
CA SER A 153 -1.83 15.18 -1.46
C SER A 153 -1.39 14.36 -0.23
N ASN A 154 -1.61 14.84 0.99
CA ASN A 154 -1.38 14.06 2.20
C ASN A 154 -2.47 12.98 2.34
N PRO A 155 -2.10 11.68 2.34
CA PRO A 155 -3.07 10.60 2.36
C PRO A 155 -3.93 10.58 3.63
N ALA A 156 -3.38 10.99 4.79
CA ALA A 156 -4.12 10.99 6.04
C ALA A 156 -5.22 12.06 6.03
N GLN A 157 -4.90 13.26 5.53
CA GLN A 157 -5.86 14.36 5.38
C GLN A 157 -6.94 14.01 4.34
N PHE A 158 -6.53 13.49 3.18
CA PHE A 158 -7.47 13.05 2.15
C PHE A 158 -8.37 11.91 2.63
N GLY A 159 -7.80 10.92 3.34
CA GLY A 159 -8.56 9.81 3.90
C GLY A 159 -9.59 10.27 4.93
N GLN A 160 -9.25 11.23 5.77
CA GLN A 160 -10.19 11.84 6.71
C GLN A 160 -11.34 12.56 5.98
N MET A 161 -11.03 13.32 4.93
CA MET A 161 -12.05 13.96 4.08
C MET A 161 -12.99 12.92 3.43
N LEU A 162 -12.47 11.77 2.97
CA LEU A 162 -13.29 10.69 2.39
C LEU A 162 -14.28 10.10 3.41
N ILE A 163 -13.85 9.96 4.66
CA ILE A 163 -14.69 9.46 5.76
C ILE A 163 -15.84 10.44 6.00
N GLU A 164 -15.53 11.72 6.17
CA GLU A 164 -16.52 12.77 6.45
C GLU A 164 -17.52 12.95 5.29
N ALA A 165 -17.04 12.91 4.05
CA ALA A 165 -17.90 12.98 2.87
C ALA A 165 -18.86 11.77 2.77
N GLY A 166 -18.37 10.59 3.15
CA GLY A 166 -19.15 9.34 3.18
C GLY A 166 -20.29 9.38 4.20
N GLU A 167 -20.02 9.85 5.42
CA GLU A 167 -21.02 9.99 6.49
C GLU A 167 -22.13 10.98 6.10
N GLN A 168 -21.77 12.04 5.38
CA GLN A 168 -22.72 13.03 4.91
C GLN A 168 -23.53 12.60 3.67
N LYS A 169 -23.30 11.39 3.14
CA LYS A 169 -23.84 10.91 1.83
C LYS A 169 -23.56 11.88 0.66
N LYS A 170 -22.56 12.76 0.80
CA LYS A 170 -22.17 13.75 -0.20
C LYS A 170 -20.99 13.21 -1.00
N ARG A 171 -21.18 12.11 -1.72
CA ARG A 171 -20.21 11.68 -2.75
C ARG A 171 -20.70 12.14 -4.12
N PRO A 172 -20.32 13.35 -4.58
CA PRO A 172 -20.57 13.71 -5.97
C PRO A 172 -19.82 12.74 -6.90
N ALA A 173 -20.44 12.35 -8.00
CA ALA A 173 -19.87 11.42 -9.00
C ALA A 173 -18.49 11.85 -9.54
N ILE A 174 -18.18 13.14 -9.46
CA ILE A 174 -16.88 13.74 -9.79
C ILE A 174 -15.78 13.22 -8.84
N GLN A 175 -16.10 13.04 -7.55
CA GLN A 175 -15.15 12.57 -6.54
C GLN A 175 -14.75 11.10 -6.79
N ASP A 176 -15.69 10.25 -7.20
CA ASP A 176 -15.39 8.86 -7.57
C ASP A 176 -14.52 8.78 -8.83
N THR A 177 -14.73 9.68 -9.79
CA THR A 177 -13.92 9.76 -11.02
C THR A 177 -12.50 10.22 -10.71
N ILE A 178 -12.36 11.23 -9.83
CA ILE A 178 -11.06 11.76 -9.41
C ILE A 178 -10.28 10.74 -8.58
N VAL A 179 -10.91 10.08 -7.61
CA VAL A 179 -10.27 9.05 -6.77
C VAL A 179 -9.72 7.90 -7.61
N LYS A 180 -10.42 7.50 -8.69
CA LYS A 180 -9.94 6.48 -9.63
C LYS A 180 -8.68 6.87 -10.40
N THR A 181 -8.34 8.15 -10.46
CA THR A 181 -7.09 8.65 -11.07
C THR A 181 -5.96 8.84 -10.06
N PHE A 182 -6.23 8.70 -8.75
CA PHE A 182 -5.23 8.92 -7.72
C PHE A 182 -4.52 7.63 -7.34
N ARG A 183 -3.24 7.76 -7.05
CA ARG A 183 -2.41 6.67 -6.55
C ARG A 183 -1.67 7.12 -5.31
N LEU A 184 -1.48 6.22 -4.37
CA LEU A 184 -0.56 6.39 -3.26
C LEU A 184 0.85 6.02 -3.74
N LEU A 185 1.73 7.01 -3.86
CA LEU A 185 3.16 6.80 -4.06
C LEU A 185 3.80 6.52 -2.69
N PRO A 186 4.30 5.30 -2.43
CA PRO A 186 4.89 4.96 -1.15
C PRO A 186 6.18 5.73 -0.87
N ASN A 187 6.51 5.93 0.40
CA ASN A 187 7.73 6.62 0.83
C ASN A 187 8.86 5.64 1.17
N ILE A 188 9.96 5.75 0.42
CA ILE A 188 11.16 4.92 0.63
C ILE A 188 11.73 5.01 2.06
N SER A 189 11.70 6.17 2.72
CA SER A 189 12.31 6.31 4.05
C SER A 189 11.57 5.48 5.10
N ARG A 190 10.24 5.41 4.98
CA ARG A 190 9.36 4.65 5.87
C ARG A 190 9.42 3.14 5.62
N CYS A 191 9.83 2.72 4.43
CA CYS A 191 9.93 1.29 4.07
C CYS A 191 11.39 0.78 4.09
N SER A 192 12.37 1.63 4.38
CA SER A 192 13.80 1.34 4.20
C SER A 192 14.28 0.13 4.99
N ALA A 193 13.82 -0.06 6.24
CA ALA A 193 14.17 -1.21 7.06
C ALA A 193 13.65 -2.53 6.46
N GLU A 194 12.39 -2.55 6.01
CA GLU A 194 11.79 -3.72 5.36
C GLU A 194 12.51 -4.05 4.05
N ILE A 195 12.81 -3.03 3.24
CA ILE A 195 13.55 -3.23 1.98
C ILE A 195 14.94 -3.81 2.24
N ILE A 196 15.65 -3.31 3.25
CA ILE A 196 16.96 -3.86 3.65
C ILE A 196 16.83 -5.30 4.15
N ALA A 197 15.77 -5.63 4.89
CA ALA A 197 15.52 -7.01 5.34
C ALA A 197 15.26 -7.94 4.15
N TRP A 198 14.40 -7.54 3.21
CA TRP A 198 14.13 -8.29 1.99
C TRP A 198 15.38 -8.50 1.14
N ALA A 199 16.32 -7.54 1.14
CA ALA A 199 17.62 -7.67 0.51
C ALA A 199 18.40 -8.89 0.98
N LYS A 200 18.57 -8.97 2.31
CA LYS A 200 19.46 -9.91 2.96
C LYS A 200 18.93 -11.31 2.72
N ALA A 201 17.62 -11.49 2.91
CA ALA A 201 16.93 -12.75 2.63
C ALA A 201 17.01 -13.15 1.13
N GLY A 202 16.95 -12.18 0.21
CA GLY A 202 17.08 -12.44 -1.22
C GLY A 202 18.47 -12.92 -1.64
N ILE A 203 19.54 -12.36 -1.05
CA ILE A 203 20.92 -12.78 -1.33
C ILE A 203 21.16 -14.21 -0.81
N GLU A 204 20.69 -14.53 0.39
CA GLU A 204 20.83 -15.86 1.01
C GLU A 204 20.09 -16.98 0.26
N THR A 205 19.13 -16.64 -0.61
CA THR A 205 18.35 -17.63 -1.39
C THR A 205 18.90 -17.87 -2.80
N VAL A 206 19.80 -17.01 -3.28
CA VAL A 206 20.44 -17.11 -4.62
C VAL A 206 21.89 -17.60 -4.51
N GLY A 207 22.54 -17.44 -3.35
CA GLY A 207 23.83 -18.05 -3.02
C GLY A 207 23.70 -19.49 -2.56
#